data_AF-A0A0L8IXG8-F1
#
_entry.id   AF-A0A0L8IXG8-F1
#
_cell.length_a   1.000
_cell.length_b   1.000
_cell.length_c   1.000
_cell.angle_alpha   90.00
_cell.angle_beta   90.00
_cell.angle_gamma   90.00
#
_symmetry.space_group_name_H-M   'P 1'
#
loop_
_entity.id
_entity.type
_entity.pdbx_description
1 polymer ?
#
loop_
_entity_poly.entity_id
_entity_poly.type
_entity_poly.pdbx_seq_one_letter_code
_entity_poly.pdbx_strand_id
1 'polypeptide(L)'
;MLVPFLIMLREGIEAALIVGIIASYLKQTGRGEWMPAVWIGVFLAVALSLFVGGGLELMSAEFPQKQQELFEGIVGLIAVGILSSMVFWMRKVARSIKHALHESLDAALTGSKNQTYALIAMVFFAVAREGLETVFFLLAVFQQSEGSGAPLGALLGLLLAVGFGVAIYSGSMRLNLSLFFRWTGLFILVVAAGILANSVQALHEAGVWNHLQEVVFDISARLPMDGPAGSVLAGMFGYQDAPTVSTLSAYLIYLIGALLLFFKPHTPTTGKVMQPNTSSVTNE
;
A
#
# COMPACT_ATOMS: atom_id res chain seq x y z
N MET A 1 -4.42 -13.82 8.19
CA MET A 1 -4.98 -12.76 9.06
C MET A 1 -4.05 -11.55 9.19
N LEU A 2 -2.80 -11.72 9.64
CA LEU A 2 -1.91 -10.59 9.96
C LEU A 2 -1.53 -9.73 8.75
N VAL A 3 -1.26 -10.35 7.60
CA VAL A 3 -0.87 -9.62 6.38
C VAL A 3 -1.99 -8.69 5.88
N PRO A 4 -3.22 -9.17 5.63
CA PRO A 4 -4.35 -8.29 5.30
C PRO A 4 -4.63 -7.22 6.36
N PHE A 5 -4.43 -7.55 7.64
CA PHE A 5 -4.57 -6.60 8.74
C PHE A 5 -3.57 -5.44 8.63
N LEU A 6 -2.29 -5.73 8.44
CA LEU A 6 -1.25 -4.70 8.37
C LEU A 6 -1.36 -3.85 7.11
N ILE A 7 -1.73 -4.46 5.97
CA ILE A 7 -2.00 -3.75 4.72
C ILE A 7 -3.17 -2.78 4.94
N MET A 8 -4.34 -3.30 5.37
CA MET A 8 -5.53 -2.46 5.55
C MET A 8 -5.33 -1.40 6.64
N LEU A 9 -4.58 -1.71 7.70
CA LEU A 9 -4.24 -0.74 8.72
C LEU A 9 -3.39 0.40 8.13
N ARG A 10 -2.39 0.08 7.32
CA ARG A 10 -1.52 1.07 6.69
C ARG A 10 -2.31 1.95 5.72
N GLU A 11 -2.94 1.34 4.71
CA GLU A 11 -3.65 2.10 3.68
C GLU A 11 -4.86 2.84 4.25
N GLY A 12 -5.55 2.20 5.21
CA GLY A 12 -6.64 2.83 5.94
C GLY A 12 -6.18 4.05 6.75
N ILE A 13 -4.99 4.00 7.39
CA ILE A 13 -4.43 5.16 8.09
C ILE A 13 -4.09 6.27 7.09
N GLU A 14 -3.51 5.94 5.94
CA GLU A 14 -3.18 6.91 4.88
C GLU A 14 -4.44 7.62 4.36
N ALA A 15 -5.48 6.86 4.00
CA ALA A 15 -6.77 7.40 3.61
C ALA A 15 -7.41 8.23 4.74
N ALA A 16 -7.37 7.75 5.99
CA ALA A 16 -7.93 8.45 7.14
C ALA A 16 -7.17 9.75 7.46
N LEU A 17 -5.87 9.81 7.20
CA LEU A 17 -5.07 11.02 7.34
C LEU A 17 -5.43 12.06 6.30
N ILE A 18 -5.59 11.67 5.03
CA ILE A 18 -6.01 12.57 3.96
C ILE A 18 -7.37 13.19 4.32
N VAL A 19 -8.35 12.35 4.67
CA VAL A 19 -9.69 12.80 5.07
C VAL A 19 -9.64 13.66 6.34
N GLY A 20 -8.86 13.26 7.34
CA GLY A 20 -8.70 13.97 8.61
C GLY A 20 -8.08 15.36 8.45
N ILE A 21 -7.08 15.51 7.57
CA ILE A 21 -6.46 16.80 7.25
C ILE A 21 -7.47 17.72 6.57
N ILE A 22 -8.19 17.23 5.55
CA ILE A 22 -9.22 18.01 4.84
C ILE A 22 -10.35 18.41 5.79
N ALA A 23 -10.82 17.49 6.62
CA ALA A 23 -11.87 17.75 7.62
C ALA A 23 -11.42 18.79 8.66
N SER A 24 -10.18 18.69 9.15
CA SER A 24 -9.60 19.66 10.10
C SER A 24 -9.45 21.04 9.48
N TYR A 25 -9.04 21.12 8.21
CA TYR A 25 -8.94 22.37 7.47
C TYR A 25 -10.31 23.05 7.27
N LEU A 26 -11.33 22.30 6.86
CA LEU A 26 -12.70 22.82 6.73
C LEU A 26 -13.25 23.33 8.05
N LYS A 27 -12.92 22.65 9.16
CA LYS A 27 -13.28 23.08 10.51
C LYS A 27 -12.57 24.37 10.91
N GLN A 28 -11.28 24.51 10.64
CA GLN A 28 -10.48 25.70 10.97
C GLN A 28 -10.88 26.93 10.13
N THR A 29 -11.29 26.72 8.88
CA THR A 29 -11.72 27.80 7.97
C THR A 29 -13.20 28.18 8.12
N GLY A 30 -13.93 27.56 9.06
CA GLY A 30 -15.35 27.83 9.28
C GLY A 30 -16.26 27.28 8.18
N ARG A 31 -15.74 26.50 7.23
CA ARG A 31 -16.48 25.93 6.08
C ARG A 31 -17.03 24.54 6.38
N GLY A 32 -17.53 24.33 7.61
CA GLY A 32 -18.08 23.05 8.05
C GLY A 32 -19.25 22.53 7.19
N GLU A 33 -19.95 23.43 6.49
CA GLU A 33 -21.05 23.10 5.56
C GLU A 33 -20.61 22.21 4.38
N TRP A 34 -19.30 22.08 4.15
CA TRP A 34 -18.72 21.33 3.03
C TRP A 34 -18.33 19.91 3.43
N MET A 35 -18.53 19.55 4.70
CA MET A 35 -18.29 18.19 5.20
C MET A 35 -19.10 17.11 4.46
N PRO A 36 -20.38 17.33 4.07
CA PRO A 36 -21.12 16.36 3.26
C PRO A 36 -20.44 16.06 1.92
N ALA A 37 -19.78 17.04 1.31
CA ALA A 37 -19.04 16.86 0.06
C ALA A 37 -17.82 15.92 0.24
N VAL A 38 -17.12 16.02 1.37
CA VAL A 38 -16.04 15.09 1.71
C VAL A 38 -16.57 13.67 1.82
N TRP A 39 -17.68 13.47 2.55
CA TRP A 39 -18.31 12.16 2.67
C TRP A 39 -18.75 11.57 1.35
N ILE A 40 -19.33 12.38 0.45
CA ILE A 40 -19.69 11.93 -0.90
C ILE A 40 -18.45 11.41 -1.64
N GLY A 41 -17.33 12.14 -1.60
CA GLY A 41 -16.07 11.70 -2.21
C GLY A 41 -15.55 10.37 -1.64
N VAL A 42 -15.58 10.22 -0.31
CA VAL A 42 -15.19 8.98 0.38
C VAL A 42 -16.09 7.82 -0.02
N PHE A 43 -17.41 7.98 0.02
CA PHE A 43 -18.35 6.91 -0.32
C PHE A 43 -18.23 6.50 -1.79
N LEU A 44 -18.02 7.44 -2.71
CA LEU A 44 -17.75 7.13 -4.12
C LEU A 44 -16.46 6.34 -4.30
N ALA A 45 -15.39 6.70 -3.57
CA ALA A 45 -14.12 5.98 -3.63
C ALA A 45 -14.24 4.55 -3.06
N VAL A 46 -14.94 4.38 -1.94
CA VAL A 46 -15.22 3.07 -1.34
C VAL A 46 -16.08 2.22 -2.29
N ALA A 47 -17.13 2.80 -2.88
CA ALA A 47 -17.99 2.11 -3.83
C ALA A 47 -17.19 1.66 -5.08
N LEU A 48 -16.32 2.52 -5.61
CA LEU A 48 -15.43 2.15 -6.72
C LEU A 48 -14.50 1.00 -6.32
N SER A 49 -13.89 1.07 -5.14
CA SER A 49 -12.96 0.04 -4.66
C SER A 49 -13.65 -1.31 -4.49
N LEU A 50 -14.84 -1.33 -3.88
CA LEU A 50 -15.65 -2.54 -3.74
C LEU A 50 -16.12 -3.08 -5.10
N PHE A 51 -16.50 -2.20 -6.03
CA PHE A 51 -16.90 -2.59 -7.37
C PHE A 51 -15.76 -3.24 -8.15
N VAL A 52 -14.57 -2.63 -8.12
CA VAL A 52 -13.37 -3.19 -8.77
C VAL A 52 -12.94 -4.50 -8.11
N GLY A 53 -12.89 -4.55 -6.77
CA GLY A 53 -12.50 -5.76 -6.04
C GLY A 53 -13.46 -6.91 -6.27
N GLY A 54 -14.76 -6.69 -6.05
CA GLY A 54 -15.78 -7.71 -6.29
C GLY A 54 -15.91 -8.10 -7.76
N GLY A 55 -15.72 -7.16 -8.69
CA GLY A 55 -15.69 -7.44 -10.13
C GLY A 55 -14.54 -8.36 -10.51
N LEU A 56 -13.33 -8.10 -10.02
CA LEU A 56 -12.15 -8.95 -10.27
C LEU A 56 -12.30 -10.34 -9.64
N GLU A 57 -12.83 -10.41 -8.42
CA GLU A 57 -13.08 -11.68 -7.73
C GLU A 57 -14.09 -12.55 -8.50
N LEU A 58 -15.23 -11.98 -8.89
CA LEU A 58 -16.24 -12.68 -9.68
C LEU A 58 -15.72 -13.13 -11.05
N MET A 59 -14.94 -12.29 -11.74
CA MET A 59 -14.33 -12.68 -13.02
C MET A 59 -13.34 -13.83 -12.86
N SER A 60 -12.57 -13.85 -11.77
CA SER A 60 -11.58 -14.90 -11.53
C SER A 60 -12.21 -16.26 -11.15
N ALA A 61 -13.40 -16.25 -10.55
CA ALA A 61 -14.09 -17.45 -10.10
C ALA A 61 -14.57 -18.36 -11.24
N GLU A 62 -14.72 -17.83 -12.45
CA GLU A 62 -15.15 -18.60 -13.64
C GLU A 62 -13.98 -19.19 -14.43
N PHE A 63 -12.73 -18.94 -14.04
CA PHE A 63 -11.56 -19.38 -14.80
C PHE A 63 -11.25 -20.88 -14.60
N PRO A 64 -10.84 -21.59 -15.66
CA PRO A 64 -10.19 -22.88 -15.54
C PRO A 64 -8.95 -22.81 -14.64
N GLN A 65 -8.66 -23.87 -13.90
CA GLN A 65 -7.57 -23.95 -12.91
C GLN A 65 -6.23 -23.37 -13.40
N LYS A 66 -5.80 -23.72 -14.62
CA LYS A 66 -4.57 -23.20 -15.22
C LYS A 66 -4.58 -21.68 -15.48
N GLN A 67 -5.75 -21.12 -15.83
CA GLN A 67 -5.92 -19.67 -16.02
C GLN A 67 -6.01 -18.96 -14.67
N GLN A 68 -6.52 -19.62 -13.63
CA GLN A 68 -6.55 -19.11 -12.27
C GLN A 68 -5.14 -18.98 -11.69
N GLU A 69 -4.30 -20.01 -11.83
CA GLU A 69 -2.87 -19.97 -11.44
C GLU A 69 -2.11 -18.88 -12.20
N LEU A 70 -2.38 -18.73 -13.51
CA LEU A 70 -1.78 -17.64 -14.30
C LEU A 70 -2.23 -16.26 -13.81
N PHE A 71 -3.52 -16.10 -13.51
CA PHE A 71 -4.09 -14.87 -12.99
C PHE A 71 -3.50 -14.52 -11.62
N GLU A 72 -3.37 -15.50 -10.72
CA GLU A 72 -2.71 -15.35 -9.42
C GLU A 72 -1.26 -14.90 -9.57
N GLY A 73 -0.49 -15.54 -10.45
CA GLY A 73 0.90 -15.17 -10.72
C GLY A 73 1.03 -13.74 -11.26
N ILE A 74 0.17 -13.34 -12.20
CA ILE A 74 0.18 -11.97 -12.77
C ILE A 74 -0.23 -10.94 -11.72
N VAL A 75 -1.31 -11.17 -10.99
CA VAL A 75 -1.80 -10.26 -9.95
C VAL A 75 -0.78 -10.13 -8.83
N GLY A 76 -0.15 -11.23 -8.43
CA GLY A 76 0.94 -11.24 -7.45
C GLY A 76 2.15 -10.43 -7.92
N LEU A 77 2.58 -10.57 -9.18
CA LEU A 77 3.67 -9.75 -9.74
C LEU A 77 3.33 -8.25 -9.78
N ILE A 78 2.10 -7.91 -10.18
CA ILE A 78 1.62 -6.53 -10.18
C ILE A 78 1.62 -5.99 -8.74
N ALA A 79 1.10 -6.75 -7.79
CA ALA A 79 1.08 -6.38 -6.38
C ALA A 79 2.50 -6.13 -5.85
N VAL A 80 3.47 -6.99 -6.12
CA VAL A 80 4.87 -6.79 -5.72
C VAL A 80 5.45 -5.50 -6.32
N GLY A 81 5.16 -5.21 -7.59
CA GLY A 81 5.58 -3.97 -8.25
C GLY A 81 5.01 -2.72 -7.57
N ILE A 82 3.71 -2.72 -7.29
CA ILE A 82 3.02 -1.62 -6.61
C ILE A 82 3.53 -1.47 -5.17
N LEU A 83 3.63 -2.57 -4.39
CA LEU A 83 4.14 -2.57 -3.01
C LEU A 83 5.54 -1.97 -2.96
N SER A 84 6.43 -2.40 -3.86
CA SER A 84 7.80 -1.89 -3.93
C SER A 84 7.82 -0.40 -4.23
N SER A 85 7.10 0.02 -5.29
CA SER A 85 7.02 1.42 -5.70
C SER A 85 6.52 2.30 -4.56
N MET A 86 5.47 1.85 -3.85
CA MET A 86 4.82 2.60 -2.78
C MET A 86 5.71 2.75 -1.54
N VAL A 87 6.39 1.68 -1.11
CA VAL A 87 7.34 1.73 0.02
C VAL A 87 8.45 2.76 -0.25
N PHE A 88 8.94 2.85 -1.49
CA PHE A 88 9.95 3.84 -1.87
C PHE A 88 9.37 5.24 -2.10
N TRP A 89 8.16 5.35 -2.66
CA TRP A 89 7.49 6.63 -2.91
C TRP A 89 7.10 7.34 -1.61
N MET A 90 6.49 6.62 -0.67
CA MET A 90 6.02 7.23 0.57
C MET A 90 7.16 7.67 1.48
N ARG A 91 8.33 7.01 1.43
CA ARG A 91 9.53 7.47 2.13
C ARG A 91 9.98 8.87 1.69
N LYS A 92 9.76 9.22 0.41
CA LYS A 92 10.05 10.54 -0.14
C LYS A 92 9.02 11.59 0.27
N VAL A 93 7.77 11.16 0.50
CA VAL A 93 6.61 12.03 0.76
C VAL A 93 6.34 12.24 2.26
N ALA A 94 6.76 11.31 3.14
CA ALA A 94 6.52 11.36 4.58
C ALA A 94 7.06 12.62 5.30
N ARG A 95 7.95 13.40 4.66
CA ARG A 95 8.47 14.68 5.18
C ARG A 95 7.78 15.92 4.60
N SER A 96 7.05 15.80 3.48
CA SER A 96 6.45 16.94 2.75
C SER A 96 4.93 17.02 2.84
N ILE A 97 4.24 15.97 3.30
CA ILE A 97 2.75 15.94 3.38
C ILE A 97 2.20 17.16 4.12
N LYS A 98 2.85 17.63 5.18
CA LYS A 98 2.34 18.76 5.95
C LYS A 98 2.43 20.11 5.22
N HIS A 99 3.38 20.28 4.29
CA HIS A 99 3.62 21.54 3.58
C HIS A 99 3.00 21.56 2.17
N ALA A 100 3.13 20.48 1.40
CA ALA A 100 2.61 20.42 0.03
C ALA A 100 1.08 20.39 -0.06
N LEU A 101 0.40 19.85 0.96
CA LEU A 101 -1.06 19.82 1.00
C LEU A 101 -1.68 21.19 1.32
N HIS A 102 -1.04 22.00 2.19
CA HIS A 102 -1.52 23.34 2.48
C HIS A 102 -1.49 24.22 1.22
N GLU A 103 -0.42 24.12 0.43
CA GLU A 103 -0.26 24.85 -0.83
C GLU A 103 -1.28 24.40 -1.91
N SER A 104 -1.55 23.09 -1.98
CA SER A 104 -2.53 22.53 -2.92
C SER A 104 -3.97 22.87 -2.56
N LEU A 105 -4.28 22.95 -1.26
CA LEU A 105 -5.59 23.41 -0.76
C LEU A 105 -5.80 24.90 -1.00
N ASP A 106 -4.79 25.74 -0.78
CA ASP A 106 -4.87 27.18 -1.05
C ASP A 106 -5.16 27.43 -2.53
N ALA A 107 -4.48 26.71 -3.44
CA ALA A 107 -4.71 26.83 -4.88
C ALA A 107 -6.12 26.37 -5.33
N ALA A 108 -6.64 25.28 -4.75
CA ALA A 108 -7.98 24.77 -5.05
C ALA A 108 -9.11 25.68 -4.52
N LEU A 109 -8.81 26.51 -3.53
CA LEU A 109 -9.79 27.39 -2.88
C LEU A 109 -9.77 28.83 -3.41
N THR A 110 -8.74 29.25 -4.14
CA THR A 110 -8.66 30.60 -4.74
C THR A 110 -9.36 30.74 -6.10
N GLY A 111 -9.69 29.65 -6.79
CA GLY A 111 -10.31 29.72 -8.13
C GLY A 111 -11.39 28.69 -8.35
N SER A 112 -12.66 29.11 -8.35
CA SER A 112 -13.76 28.62 -9.22
C SER A 112 -15.13 28.64 -8.51
N LYS A 113 -16.17 28.95 -9.30
CA LYS A 113 -17.59 28.93 -8.91
C LYS A 113 -18.15 27.53 -8.58
N ASN A 114 -17.37 26.45 -8.75
CA ASN A 114 -17.77 25.04 -8.52
C ASN A 114 -16.93 24.31 -7.46
N GLN A 115 -16.54 25.04 -6.43
CA GLN A 115 -15.57 24.63 -5.42
C GLN A 115 -16.04 23.36 -4.63
N THR A 116 -17.34 23.09 -4.49
CA THR A 116 -17.88 21.84 -3.89
C THR A 116 -17.54 20.60 -4.73
N TYR A 117 -17.72 20.66 -6.06
CA TYR A 117 -17.38 19.54 -6.94
C TYR A 117 -15.88 19.29 -7.01
N ALA A 118 -15.08 20.35 -6.97
CA ALA A 118 -13.63 20.23 -6.90
C ALA A 118 -13.18 19.52 -5.61
N LEU A 119 -13.82 19.84 -4.47
CA LEU A 119 -13.57 19.16 -3.20
C LEU A 119 -13.97 17.67 -3.25
N ILE A 120 -15.15 17.36 -3.79
CA ILE A 120 -15.60 15.96 -3.97
C ILE A 120 -14.59 15.19 -4.81
N ALA A 121 -14.20 15.74 -5.97
CA ALA A 121 -13.27 15.10 -6.88
C ALA A 121 -11.90 14.89 -6.24
N MET A 122 -11.38 15.89 -5.53
CA MET A 122 -10.10 15.79 -4.84
C MET A 122 -10.10 14.69 -3.79
N VAL A 123 -11.10 14.66 -2.91
CA VAL A 123 -11.25 13.61 -1.88
C VAL A 123 -11.42 12.24 -2.54
N PHE A 124 -12.28 12.16 -3.57
CA PHE A 124 -12.52 10.95 -4.33
C PHE A 124 -11.23 10.39 -4.92
N PHE A 125 -10.48 11.17 -5.72
CA PHE A 125 -9.26 10.66 -6.35
C PHE A 125 -8.17 10.31 -5.35
N ALA A 126 -8.04 11.08 -4.27
CA ALA A 126 -7.07 10.79 -3.22
C ALA A 126 -7.39 9.48 -2.50
N VAL A 127 -8.65 9.27 -2.08
CA VAL A 127 -9.06 8.04 -1.38
C VAL A 127 -9.19 6.85 -2.33
N ALA A 128 -9.65 7.07 -3.57
CA ALA A 128 -9.80 6.01 -4.57
C ALA A 128 -8.45 5.43 -4.97
N ARG A 129 -7.39 6.25 -5.04
CA ARG A 129 -6.04 5.73 -5.27
C ARG A 129 -5.63 4.74 -4.17
N GLU A 130 -5.73 5.15 -2.91
CA GLU A 130 -5.38 4.27 -1.78
C GLU A 130 -6.28 3.03 -1.72
N GLY A 131 -7.58 3.20 -2.03
CA GLY A 131 -8.55 2.11 -2.10
C GLY A 131 -8.25 1.10 -3.21
N LEU A 132 -7.89 1.56 -4.41
CA LEU A 132 -7.53 0.69 -5.53
C LEU A 132 -6.22 -0.07 -5.26
N GLU A 133 -5.21 0.61 -4.68
CA GLU A 133 -3.97 -0.04 -4.25
C GLU A 133 -4.28 -1.15 -3.22
N THR A 134 -5.14 -0.86 -2.23
CA THR A 134 -5.61 -1.85 -1.26
C THR A 134 -6.30 -3.04 -1.90
N VAL A 135 -7.16 -2.80 -2.90
CA VAL A 135 -7.89 -3.87 -3.63
C VAL A 135 -6.91 -4.82 -4.30
N PHE A 136 -5.91 -4.32 -5.03
CA PHE A 136 -4.92 -5.18 -5.69
C PHE A 136 -4.09 -5.98 -4.67
N PHE A 137 -3.73 -5.38 -3.54
CA PHE A 137 -2.99 -6.08 -2.49
C PHE A 137 -3.81 -7.17 -1.81
N LEU A 138 -5.06 -6.88 -1.45
CA LEU A 138 -5.93 -7.87 -0.84
C LEU A 138 -6.24 -9.00 -1.82
N LEU A 139 -6.45 -8.69 -3.10
CA LEU A 139 -6.68 -9.71 -4.12
C LEU A 139 -5.47 -10.64 -4.24
N ALA A 140 -4.24 -10.10 -4.32
CA ALA A 140 -3.04 -10.93 -4.36
C ALA A 140 -2.90 -11.84 -3.12
N VAL A 141 -3.18 -11.29 -1.94
CA VAL A 141 -3.09 -12.06 -0.68
C VAL A 141 -4.21 -13.09 -0.55
N PHE A 142 -5.43 -12.78 -1.00
CA PHE A 142 -6.56 -13.70 -0.92
C PHE A 142 -6.45 -14.84 -1.92
N GLN A 143 -5.86 -14.61 -3.10
CA GLN A 143 -5.57 -15.68 -4.05
C GLN A 143 -4.49 -16.64 -3.54
N GLN A 144 -3.47 -16.11 -2.84
CA GLN A 144 -2.33 -16.92 -2.35
C GLN A 144 -2.54 -17.58 -0.99
N SER A 145 -3.65 -17.34 -0.29
CA SER A 145 -3.88 -17.84 1.06
C SER A 145 -5.30 -18.39 1.22
N GLU A 146 -5.44 -19.70 1.35
CA GLU A 146 -6.72 -20.39 1.55
C GLU A 146 -7.40 -20.14 2.92
N GLY A 147 -6.74 -19.41 3.83
CA GLY A 147 -7.25 -19.15 5.16
C GLY A 147 -8.45 -18.19 5.21
N SER A 148 -9.60 -18.65 5.70
CA SER A 148 -10.82 -17.85 5.96
C SER A 148 -10.64 -16.64 6.88
N GLY A 149 -9.51 -16.56 7.59
CA GLY A 149 -9.17 -15.42 8.44
C GLY A 149 -8.63 -14.19 7.69
N ALA A 150 -8.37 -14.27 6.38
CA ALA A 150 -7.81 -13.15 5.63
C ALA A 150 -8.77 -11.92 5.57
N PRO A 151 -10.07 -12.08 5.27
CA PRO A 151 -11.04 -10.97 5.31
C PRO A 151 -11.24 -10.39 6.72
N LEU A 152 -11.25 -11.25 7.75
CA LEU A 152 -11.31 -10.83 9.16
C LEU A 152 -10.11 -9.95 9.55
N GLY A 153 -8.91 -10.32 9.10
CA GLY A 153 -7.71 -9.51 9.29
C GLY A 153 -7.84 -8.12 8.67
N ALA A 154 -8.26 -8.06 7.41
CA ALA A 154 -8.50 -6.79 6.71
C ALA A 154 -9.53 -5.93 7.46
N LEU A 155 -10.68 -6.50 7.85
CA LEU A 155 -11.72 -5.78 8.58
C LEU A 155 -11.20 -5.18 9.90
N LEU A 156 -10.45 -5.94 10.69
CA LEU A 156 -9.85 -5.47 11.94
C LEU A 156 -8.84 -4.32 11.68
N GLY A 157 -8.07 -4.42 10.61
CA GLY A 157 -7.13 -3.36 10.20
C GLY A 157 -7.85 -2.07 9.84
N LEU A 158 -8.95 -2.19 9.08
CA LEU A 158 -9.80 -1.05 8.71
C LEU A 158 -10.43 -0.38 9.92
N LEU A 159 -11.00 -1.15 10.84
CA LEU A 159 -11.63 -0.62 12.06
C LEU A 159 -10.62 0.15 12.91
N LEU A 160 -9.41 -0.40 13.06
CA LEU A 160 -8.35 0.25 13.81
C LEU A 160 -7.84 1.53 13.10
N ALA A 161 -7.73 1.50 11.76
CA ALA A 161 -7.39 2.68 10.96
C ALA A 161 -8.42 3.82 11.10
N VAL A 162 -9.72 3.49 11.06
CA VAL A 162 -10.80 4.46 11.32
C VAL A 162 -10.68 5.03 12.73
N GLY A 163 -10.41 4.18 13.73
CA GLY A 163 -10.14 4.63 15.11
C GLY A 163 -8.96 5.63 15.19
N PHE A 164 -7.87 5.35 14.48
CA PHE A 164 -6.74 6.27 14.36
C PHE A 164 -7.13 7.59 13.69
N GLY A 165 -7.90 7.55 12.60
CA GLY A 165 -8.42 8.73 11.92
C GLY A 165 -9.23 9.64 12.84
N VAL A 166 -10.14 9.05 13.63
CA VAL A 166 -10.95 9.79 14.61
C VAL A 166 -10.08 10.37 15.73
N ALA A 167 -9.10 9.63 16.23
CA ALA A 167 -8.17 10.11 17.25
C ALA A 167 -7.30 11.29 16.77
N ILE A 168 -6.96 11.30 15.47
CA ILE A 168 -6.24 12.40 14.83
C ILE A 168 -7.16 13.62 14.63
N TYR A 169 -8.38 13.42 14.13
CA TYR A 169 -9.37 14.50 13.94
C TYR A 169 -9.74 15.22 15.25
N SER A 170 -9.82 14.46 16.35
CA SER A 170 -10.07 15.00 17.69
C SER A 170 -8.85 15.68 18.34
N GLY A 171 -7.67 15.62 17.72
CA GLY A 171 -6.43 16.18 18.25
C GLY A 171 -5.83 15.42 19.44
N SER A 172 -6.40 14.26 19.79
CA SER A 172 -6.01 13.47 20.98
C SER A 172 -4.70 12.71 20.82
N MET A 173 -4.23 12.46 19.59
CA MET A 173 -3.07 11.61 19.38
C MET A 173 -2.01 12.20 18.45
N ARG A 174 -0.76 12.26 18.93
CA ARG A 174 0.43 12.60 18.15
C ARG A 174 1.17 11.30 17.78
N LEU A 175 0.66 10.58 16.79
CA LEU A 175 1.37 9.41 16.25
C LEU A 175 2.64 9.86 15.54
N ASN A 176 3.75 9.15 15.77
CA ASN A 176 4.94 9.31 14.95
C ASN A 176 4.75 8.48 13.67
N LEU A 177 4.08 9.07 12.68
CA LEU A 177 3.78 8.43 11.40
C LEU A 177 5.04 7.92 10.70
N SER A 178 6.14 8.66 10.80
CA SER A 178 7.42 8.25 10.21
C SER A 178 7.93 6.94 10.82
N LEU A 179 7.72 6.71 12.12
CA LEU A 179 8.13 5.46 12.76
C LEU A 179 7.20 4.32 12.40
N PHE A 180 5.89 4.56 12.44
CA PHE A 180 4.86 3.59 12.07
C PHE A 180 5.09 3.06 10.65
N PHE A 181 5.13 3.96 9.65
CA PHE A 181 5.34 3.60 8.26
C PHE A 181 6.69 2.93 7.98
N ARG A 182 7.72 3.25 8.78
CA ARG A 182 9.03 2.60 8.63
C ARG A 182 8.97 1.13 9.03
N TRP A 183 8.31 0.83 10.15
CA TRP A 183 8.19 -0.54 10.64
C TRP A 183 7.21 -1.37 9.81
N THR A 184 6.03 -0.80 9.50
CA THR A 184 5.04 -1.49 8.65
C THR A 184 5.56 -1.65 7.23
N GLY A 185 6.28 -0.66 6.68
CA GLY A 185 6.93 -0.76 5.37
C GLY A 185 8.01 -1.84 5.33
N LEU A 186 8.86 -1.95 6.36
CA LEU A 186 9.86 -3.02 6.45
C LEU A 186 9.21 -4.40 6.49
N PHE A 187 8.12 -4.56 7.26
CA PHE A 187 7.37 -5.80 7.31
C PHE A 187 6.76 -6.15 5.94
N ILE A 188 6.14 -5.17 5.27
CA ILE A 188 5.55 -5.34 3.94
C ILE A 188 6.58 -5.77 2.90
N LEU A 189 7.86 -5.33 2.99
CA LEU A 189 8.90 -5.81 2.08
C LEU A 189 9.15 -7.32 2.22
N VAL A 190 9.09 -7.86 3.44
CA VAL A 190 9.24 -9.30 3.66
C VAL A 190 8.02 -10.06 3.11
N VAL A 191 6.83 -9.52 3.31
CA VAL A 191 5.59 -10.07 2.74
C VAL A 191 5.65 -10.05 1.22
N ALA A 192 6.08 -8.94 0.61
CA ALA A 192 6.19 -8.80 -0.84
C ALA A 192 7.19 -9.80 -1.43
N ALA A 193 8.28 -10.11 -0.71
CA ALA A 193 9.19 -11.19 -1.11
C ALA A 193 8.47 -12.55 -1.15
N GLY A 194 7.61 -12.82 -0.16
CA GLY A 194 6.78 -14.03 -0.11
C GLY A 194 5.77 -14.10 -1.25
N ILE A 195 5.06 -12.98 -1.51
CA ILE A 195 4.12 -12.87 -2.63
C ILE A 195 4.84 -13.12 -3.96
N LEU A 196 6.06 -12.60 -4.12
CA LEU A 196 6.87 -12.84 -5.31
C LEU A 196 7.23 -14.32 -5.48
N ALA A 197 7.66 -14.99 -4.41
CA ALA A 197 7.98 -16.41 -4.44
C ALA A 197 6.76 -17.26 -4.85
N ASN A 198 5.60 -16.98 -4.25
CA ASN A 198 4.34 -17.64 -4.59
C ASN A 198 3.91 -17.34 -6.04
N SER A 199 4.11 -16.10 -6.50
CA SER A 199 3.80 -15.74 -7.90
C SER A 199 4.66 -16.51 -8.90
N VAL A 200 5.94 -16.73 -8.58
CA VAL A 200 6.84 -17.55 -9.41
C VAL A 200 6.39 -19.01 -9.41
N GLN A 201 5.93 -19.52 -8.27
CA GLN A 201 5.35 -20.87 -8.19
C GLN A 201 4.07 -20.98 -9.03
N ALA A 202 3.15 -20.03 -8.93
CA ALA A 202 1.93 -20.01 -9.75
C ALA A 202 2.24 -19.95 -11.26
N LEU A 203 3.35 -19.29 -11.66
CA LEU A 203 3.83 -19.31 -13.05
C LEU A 203 4.41 -20.67 -13.48
N HIS A 204 4.96 -21.46 -12.54
CA HIS A 204 5.35 -22.84 -12.80
C HIS A 204 4.12 -23.71 -13.04
N GLU A 205 3.12 -23.60 -12.18
CA GLU A 205 1.89 -24.41 -12.23
C GLU A 205 1.08 -24.08 -13.51
N ALA A 206 1.00 -22.79 -13.85
CA ALA A 206 0.45 -22.33 -15.13
C ALA A 206 1.26 -22.77 -16.37
N GLY A 207 2.45 -23.37 -16.18
CA GLY A 207 3.31 -23.87 -17.25
C GLY A 207 3.97 -22.77 -18.10
N VAL A 208 4.01 -21.53 -17.60
CA VAL A 208 4.64 -20.39 -18.28
C VAL A 208 6.14 -20.33 -17.98
N TRP A 209 6.55 -20.75 -16.77
CA TRP A 209 7.95 -20.75 -16.35
C TRP A 209 8.38 -22.15 -15.86
N ASN A 210 9.14 -22.87 -16.69
CA ASN A 210 9.57 -24.25 -16.37
C ASN A 210 11.06 -24.41 -16.08
N HIS A 211 11.74 -23.32 -15.73
CA HIS A 211 13.18 -23.32 -15.44
C HIS A 211 13.44 -23.30 -13.93
N LEU A 212 14.49 -24.02 -13.48
CA LEU A 212 14.96 -24.03 -12.09
C LEU A 212 13.92 -24.55 -11.08
N GLN A 213 13.16 -25.59 -11.46
CA GLN A 213 12.17 -26.27 -10.61
C GLN A 213 12.79 -27.30 -9.65
N GLU A 214 14.12 -27.43 -9.62
CA GLU A 214 14.80 -28.31 -8.67
C GLU A 214 14.54 -27.83 -7.24
N VAL A 215 14.16 -28.75 -6.36
CA VAL A 215 13.92 -28.46 -4.94
C VAL A 215 15.28 -28.26 -4.25
N VAL A 216 15.44 -27.12 -3.56
CA VAL A 216 16.70 -26.77 -2.88
C VAL A 216 16.89 -27.59 -1.61
N PHE A 217 15.84 -27.68 -0.81
CA PHE A 217 15.78 -28.44 0.42
C PHE A 217 14.33 -28.81 0.72
N ASP A 218 14.13 -29.91 1.44
CA ASP A 218 12.81 -30.37 1.89
C ASP A 218 12.80 -30.42 3.43
N ILE A 219 11.95 -29.60 4.04
CA ILE A 219 11.77 -29.51 5.49
C ILE A 219 10.36 -29.96 5.89
N SER A 220 9.56 -30.48 4.95
CA SER A 220 8.17 -30.93 5.19
C SER A 220 8.05 -31.89 6.38
N ALA A 221 9.05 -32.73 6.61
CA ALA A 221 9.07 -33.67 7.73
C ALA A 221 9.15 -33.02 9.13
N ARG A 222 9.69 -31.79 9.26
CA ARG A 222 9.84 -31.07 10.55
C ARG A 222 8.91 -29.88 10.66
N LEU A 223 8.65 -29.20 9.55
CA LEU A 223 7.83 -28.00 9.47
C LEU A 223 6.97 -28.06 8.20
N PRO A 224 5.93 -28.92 8.19
CA PRO A 224 5.02 -29.06 7.05
C PRO A 224 4.25 -27.76 6.83
N MET A 225 4.03 -27.39 5.57
CA MET A 225 3.29 -26.17 5.21
C MET A 225 1.86 -26.18 5.77
N ASP A 226 1.20 -27.35 5.76
CA ASP A 226 -0.16 -27.55 6.27
C ASP A 226 -0.25 -27.51 7.80
N GLY A 227 0.90 -27.48 8.49
CA GLY A 227 0.98 -27.41 9.94
C GLY A 227 0.51 -26.05 10.49
N PRO A 228 0.18 -25.95 11.78
CA PRO A 228 -0.22 -24.68 12.40
C PRO A 228 0.86 -23.60 12.30
N ALA A 229 2.13 -23.99 12.45
CA ALA A 229 3.26 -23.08 12.30
C ALA A 229 3.59 -22.81 10.82
N GLY A 230 3.51 -23.84 9.96
CA GLY A 230 3.76 -23.74 8.53
C GLY A 230 2.78 -22.80 7.83
N SER A 231 1.48 -22.92 8.10
CA SER A 231 0.43 -22.09 7.50
C SER A 231 0.53 -20.61 7.91
N VAL A 232 0.96 -20.35 9.16
CA VAL A 232 1.24 -18.99 9.62
C VAL A 232 2.46 -18.41 8.91
N LEU A 233 3.55 -19.19 8.80
CA LEU A 233 4.76 -18.74 8.10
C LEU A 233 4.53 -18.59 6.59
N ALA A 234 3.73 -19.46 6.00
CA ALA A 234 3.30 -19.40 4.60
C ALA A 234 2.51 -18.12 4.36
N GLY A 235 1.48 -17.89 5.17
CA GLY A 235 0.63 -16.69 5.05
C GLY A 235 1.30 -15.38 5.47
N MET A 236 2.37 -15.41 6.27
CA MET A 236 3.07 -14.19 6.71
C MET A 236 4.30 -13.86 5.88
N PHE A 237 5.04 -14.87 5.41
CA PHE A 237 6.35 -14.70 4.81
C PHE A 237 6.49 -15.41 3.47
N GLY A 238 5.44 -16.06 2.94
CA GLY A 238 5.55 -16.91 1.74
C GLY A 238 6.46 -18.11 1.96
N TYR A 239 6.49 -18.67 3.17
CA TYR A 239 7.23 -19.89 3.47
C TYR A 239 6.69 -21.06 2.65
N GLN A 240 7.60 -21.81 2.03
CA GLN A 240 7.36 -23.08 1.36
C GLN A 240 8.23 -24.14 2.04
N ASP A 241 7.69 -25.33 2.26
CA ASP A 241 8.39 -26.45 2.91
C ASP A 241 9.35 -27.20 1.97
N ALA A 242 9.09 -27.13 0.66
CA ALA A 242 9.98 -27.59 -0.41
C ALA A 242 10.19 -26.51 -1.50
N PRO A 243 10.91 -25.40 -1.21
CA PRO A 243 11.10 -24.32 -2.16
C PRO A 243 11.99 -24.77 -3.33
N THR A 244 11.60 -24.35 -4.53
CA THR A 244 12.40 -24.53 -5.75
C THR A 244 13.50 -23.48 -5.85
N VAL A 245 14.54 -23.74 -6.65
CA VAL A 245 15.65 -22.79 -6.85
C VAL A 245 15.13 -21.43 -7.32
N SER A 246 14.14 -21.39 -8.23
CA SER A 246 13.59 -20.11 -8.74
C SER A 246 12.83 -19.32 -7.68
N THR A 247 11.97 -19.97 -6.89
CA THR A 247 11.15 -19.33 -5.85
C THR A 247 12.03 -18.77 -4.72
N LEU A 248 13.00 -19.56 -4.24
CA LEU A 248 13.94 -19.12 -3.22
C LEU A 248 14.84 -17.99 -3.72
N SER A 249 15.33 -18.09 -4.97
CA SER A 249 16.15 -17.03 -5.56
C SER A 249 15.35 -15.75 -5.73
N ALA A 250 14.11 -15.83 -6.22
CA ALA A 250 13.24 -14.66 -6.36
C ALA A 250 12.99 -13.97 -5.01
N TYR A 251 12.69 -14.76 -3.97
CA TYR A 251 12.53 -14.28 -2.60
C TYR A 251 13.78 -13.52 -2.11
N LEU A 252 14.95 -14.15 -2.17
CA LEU A 252 16.20 -13.58 -1.64
C LEU A 252 16.68 -12.37 -2.43
N ILE A 253 16.66 -12.44 -3.77
CA ILE A 253 17.09 -11.34 -4.64
C ILE A 253 16.21 -10.11 -4.38
N TYR A 254 14.90 -10.30 -4.34
CA TYR A 254 13.97 -9.21 -4.06
C TYR A 254 14.18 -8.65 -2.66
N LEU A 255 14.22 -9.51 -1.63
CA LEU A 255 14.33 -9.06 -0.24
C LEU A 255 15.65 -8.31 0.01
N ILE A 256 16.77 -8.87 -0.43
CA ILE A 256 18.09 -8.24 -0.27
C ILE A 256 18.12 -6.92 -1.05
N GLY A 257 17.66 -6.90 -2.31
CA GLY A 257 17.61 -5.68 -3.12
C GLY A 257 16.74 -4.60 -2.48
N ALA A 258 15.55 -4.97 -2.01
CA ALA A 258 14.62 -4.07 -1.36
C ALA A 258 15.19 -3.51 -0.04
N LEU A 259 15.81 -4.36 0.78
CA LEU A 259 16.45 -3.94 2.03
C LEU A 259 17.65 -3.01 1.79
N LEU A 260 18.50 -3.30 0.80
CA LEU A 260 19.63 -2.44 0.44
C LEU A 260 19.14 -1.04 0.00
N LEU A 261 18.12 -0.99 -0.86
CA LEU A 261 17.49 0.27 -1.25
C LEU A 261 16.80 0.97 -0.07
N PHE A 262 16.19 0.19 0.83
CA PHE A 262 15.54 0.72 2.02
C PHE A 262 16.56 1.28 3.03
N PHE A 263 17.75 0.71 3.18
CA PHE A 263 18.76 1.27 4.10
C PHE A 263 19.67 2.31 3.45
N LYS A 264 19.59 2.51 2.13
CA LYS A 264 20.39 3.53 1.43
C LYS A 264 20.10 4.94 1.99
N PRO A 265 21.12 5.67 2.47
CA PRO A 265 20.97 7.06 2.91
C PRO A 265 20.49 7.92 1.74
N HIS A 266 19.46 8.74 1.96
CA HIS A 266 19.10 9.78 1.00
C HIS A 266 20.13 10.89 1.09
N THR A 267 21.03 10.99 0.12
CA THR A 267 21.89 12.16 -0.02
C THR A 267 20.97 13.36 -0.29
N PRO A 268 20.94 14.37 0.59
CA PRO A 268 20.21 15.59 0.29
C PRO A 268 20.86 16.19 -0.96
N THR A 269 20.07 16.43 -2.00
CA THR A 269 20.51 17.29 -3.10
C THR A 269 20.71 18.67 -2.50
N THR A 270 21.95 19.02 -2.15
CA THR A 270 22.30 20.35 -1.67
C THR A 270 21.96 21.31 -2.80
N GLY A 271 20.83 21.99 -2.68
CA GLY A 271 20.48 23.11 -3.54
C GLY A 271 21.64 24.09 -3.48
N LYS A 272 22.29 24.30 -4.62
CA LYS A 272 23.34 25.30 -4.78
C LYS A 272 22.71 26.64 -4.42
N VAL A 273 23.00 27.15 -3.23
CA VAL A 273 22.57 28.48 -2.79
C VAL A 273 23.18 29.45 -3.79
N MET A 274 22.36 29.97 -4.70
CA MET A 274 22.77 31.03 -5.61
C MET A 274 22.90 32.28 -4.76
N GLN A 275 24.15 32.63 -4.41
CA GLN A 275 24.45 33.87 -3.72
C GLN A 275 23.88 35.04 -4.53
N PRO A 276 23.12 35.96 -3.93
CA PRO A 276 22.69 37.16 -4.63
C PRO A 276 23.94 37.98 -4.95
N ASN A 277 24.16 38.20 -6.24
CA ASN A 277 25.24 39.03 -6.76
C ASN A 277 24.97 40.47 -6.33
N THR A 278 25.65 40.94 -5.28
CA THR A 278 25.64 42.34 -4.88
C THR A 278 26.51 43.13 -5.85
N SER A 279 25.99 43.46 -7.03
CA SER A 279 26.56 44.52 -7.85
C SER A 279 26.14 45.85 -7.22
N SER A 280 27.12 46.50 -6.60
CA SER A 280 27.10 47.87 -6.11
C SER A 280 26.50 48.83 -7.13
N VAL A 281 25.37 49.43 -6.76
CA VAL A 281 24.91 50.69 -7.35
C VAL A 281 25.87 51.77 -6.85
N THR A 282 26.87 52.12 -7.65
CA THR A 282 27.57 53.39 -7.52
C THR A 282 26.77 54.44 -8.25
N ASN A 283 26.20 55.36 -7.47
CA ASN A 283 25.67 56.63 -7.93
C ASN A 283 26.80 57.44 -8.59
N GLU A 284 26.59 57.89 -9.82
CA GLU A 284 26.99 59.21 -10.35
C GLU A 284 25.90 59.70 -11.31
#